data_AF-A0A7R9TUE7-F1
#
_entry.id   AF-A0A7R9TUE7-F1
#
_cell.length_a   1.000
_cell.length_b   1.000
_cell.length_c   1.000
_cell.angle_alpha   90.00
_cell.angle_beta   90.00
_cell.angle_gamma   90.00
#
_symmetry.space_group_name_H-M   'P 1'
#
loop_
_entity.id
_entity.type
_entity.pdbx_description
1 polymer ?
#
loop_
_entity_poly.entity_id
_entity_poly.type
_entity_poly.pdbx_seq_one_letter_code
_entity_poly.pdbx_strand_id
1 'polypeptide(L)'
;EYDRAKAQILRFLNYKPRTRAELMTKLVEDKLYDPDVAAGAIDYLQSKGVHSDVDYAEQWGRYKWRTAKWAPWRIKRSLAEKGVDWRDAMEGLSRVFDDLGEVKLS
;
A
#
# COMPACT_ATOMS: atom_id res chain seq x y z
N GLU A 1 17.56 17.09 -1.46
CA GLU A 1 16.08 16.98 -1.48
C GLU A 1 15.59 15.60 -1.04
N TYR A 2 16.22 14.55 -1.55
CA TYR A 2 15.99 13.14 -1.20
C TYR A 2 15.79 12.82 0.29
N ASP A 3 16.68 13.29 1.18
CA ASP A 3 16.53 13.05 2.63
C ASP A 3 15.28 13.72 3.23
N ARG A 4 14.88 14.89 2.69
CA ARG A 4 13.64 15.56 3.10
C ARG A 4 12.42 14.77 2.62
N ALA A 5 12.47 14.19 1.41
CA ALA A 5 11.42 13.32 0.89
C ALA A 5 11.26 12.06 1.78
N LYS A 6 12.35 11.38 2.15
CA LYS A 6 12.32 10.26 3.11
C LYS A 6 11.66 10.65 4.43
N ALA A 7 12.10 11.75 5.05
CA ALA A 7 11.51 12.24 6.30
C ALA A 7 10.02 12.61 6.14
N GLN A 8 9.62 13.13 4.98
CA GLN A 8 8.23 13.44 4.67
C GLN A 8 7.37 12.18 4.50
N ILE A 9 7.90 11.12 3.87
CA ILE A 9 7.23 9.82 3.78
C ILE A 9 7.00 9.26 5.17
N LEU A 10 8.01 9.26 6.04
CA LEU A 10 7.86 8.78 7.42
C LEU A 10 6.78 9.55 8.19
N ARG A 11 6.72 10.89 8.04
CA ARG A 11 5.64 11.70 8.62
C ARG A 11 4.26 11.31 8.08
N PHE A 12 4.15 11.02 6.79
CA PHE A 12 2.90 10.52 6.24
C PHE A 12 2.54 9.17 6.87
N LEU A 13 3.43 8.19 6.81
CA LEU A 13 3.17 6.83 7.33
C LEU A 13 2.83 6.82 8.82
N ASN A 14 3.43 7.70 9.63
CA ASN A 14 3.12 7.84 11.05
C ASN A 14 1.70 8.39 11.32
N TYR A 15 1.11 9.12 10.37
CA TYR A 15 -0.27 9.60 10.47
C TYR A 15 -1.28 8.51 10.06
N LYS A 16 -1.02 7.80 8.95
CA LYS A 16 -1.82 6.65 8.52
C LYS A 16 -1.06 5.78 7.50
N PRO A 17 -1.36 4.47 7.43
CA PRO A 17 -0.90 3.63 6.33
C PRO A 17 -1.31 4.22 4.98
N ARG A 18 -0.41 4.13 4.00
CA ARG A 18 -0.62 4.58 2.63
C ARG A 18 -0.03 3.58 1.66
N THR A 19 -0.52 3.62 0.42
CA THR A 19 0.07 2.90 -0.71
C THR A 19 1.19 3.72 -1.34
N ARG A 20 2.02 3.08 -2.18
CA ARG A 20 3.01 3.77 -3.00
C ARG A 20 2.38 4.86 -3.84
N ALA A 21 1.25 4.58 -4.48
CA ALA A 21 0.52 5.54 -5.30
C ALA A 21 0.07 6.77 -4.47
N GLU A 22 -0.53 6.54 -3.30
CA GLU A 22 -0.94 7.63 -2.40
C GLU A 22 0.27 8.46 -1.92
N LEU A 23 1.43 7.83 -1.68
CA LEU A 23 2.67 8.54 -1.33
C LEU A 23 3.20 9.38 -2.49
N MET A 24 3.21 8.84 -3.72
CA MET A 24 3.65 9.56 -4.92
C MET A 24 2.80 10.82 -5.15
N THR A 25 1.48 10.69 -5.15
CA THR A 25 0.54 11.81 -5.25
C THR A 25 0.85 12.86 -4.18
N LYS A 26 1.02 12.46 -2.92
CA LYS A 26 1.30 13.42 -1.84
C LYS A 26 2.66 14.08 -1.92
N LEU A 27 3.69 13.40 -2.42
CA LEU A 27 5.01 14.01 -2.56
C LEU A 27 5.06 14.96 -3.74
N VAL A 28 4.52 14.57 -4.89
CA VAL A 28 4.61 15.35 -6.13
C VAL A 28 3.56 16.47 -6.14
N GLU A 29 2.30 16.17 -5.84
CA GLU A 29 1.22 17.16 -5.96
C GLU A 29 1.11 18.06 -4.73
N ASP A 30 1.09 17.50 -3.51
CA ASP A 30 0.92 18.32 -2.30
C ASP A 30 2.21 19.00 -1.83
N LYS A 31 3.37 18.38 -2.11
CA LYS A 31 4.67 18.80 -1.58
C LYS A 31 5.66 19.24 -2.65
N LEU A 32 5.30 19.13 -3.93
CA LEU A 32 6.06 19.65 -5.07
C LEU A 32 7.50 19.10 -5.14
N TYR A 33 7.70 17.86 -4.67
CA TYR A 33 8.97 17.16 -4.88
C TYR A 33 9.10 16.75 -6.35
N ASP A 34 10.33 16.74 -6.83
CA ASP A 34 10.66 16.11 -8.11
C ASP A 34 10.21 14.63 -8.13
N PRO A 35 9.53 14.17 -9.20
CA PRO A 35 9.02 12.80 -9.29
C PRO A 35 10.08 11.70 -9.13
N ASP A 36 11.28 11.89 -9.67
CA ASP A 36 12.36 10.90 -9.59
C ASP A 36 12.93 10.86 -8.16
N VAL A 37 13.03 12.02 -7.50
CA VAL A 37 13.42 12.09 -6.09
C VAL A 37 12.37 11.42 -5.19
N ALA A 38 11.09 11.64 -5.45
CA ALA A 38 10.00 11.01 -4.71
C ALA A 38 10.01 9.48 -4.88
N ALA A 39 10.08 9.00 -6.13
CA ALA A 39 10.13 7.58 -6.45
C ALA A 39 11.33 6.90 -5.80
N GLY A 40 12.53 7.46 -5.96
CA GLY A 40 13.74 6.90 -5.37
C GLY A 40 13.70 6.87 -3.84
N ALA A 41 13.06 7.85 -3.19
CA ALA A 41 12.92 7.87 -1.72
C ALA A 41 11.96 6.80 -1.22
N ILE A 42 10.85 6.57 -1.94
CA ILE A 42 9.92 5.46 -1.63
C ILE A 42 10.62 4.12 -1.86
N ASP A 43 11.32 3.95 -2.99
CA ASP A 43 12.06 2.72 -3.31
C ASP A 43 13.05 2.35 -2.22
N TYR A 44 13.79 3.34 -1.72
CA TYR A 44 14.71 3.11 -0.60
C TYR A 44 13.98 2.65 0.66
N LEU A 45 12.86 3.26 1.03
CA LEU A 45 12.10 2.83 2.20
C LEU A 45 11.46 1.45 2.02
N GLN A 46 11.04 1.10 0.81
CA GLN A 46 10.60 -0.26 0.48
C GLN A 46 11.74 -1.28 0.59
N SER A 47 12.94 -0.93 0.09
CA SER A 47 14.13 -1.79 0.21
C SER A 47 14.55 -2.04 1.67
N LYS A 48 14.17 -1.16 2.59
CA LYS A 48 14.40 -1.28 4.03
C LYS A 48 13.24 -1.92 4.79
N GLY A 49 12.19 -2.36 4.10
CA GLY A 49 11.00 -2.95 4.71
C GLY A 49 10.16 -1.96 5.52
N VAL A 50 10.38 -0.65 5.37
CA VAL A 50 9.63 0.39 6.10
C VAL A 50 8.25 0.62 5.47
N HIS A 51 8.12 0.32 4.17
CA HIS A 51 6.88 0.46 3.41
C HIS A 51 6.70 -0.75 2.51
N SER A 52 5.47 -1.23 2.35
CA SER A 52 5.13 -2.39 1.53
C SER A 52 3.67 -2.32 1.11
N ASP A 53 3.42 -2.34 -0.20
CA ASP A 53 2.05 -2.37 -0.74
C ASP A 53 1.40 -3.75 -0.54
N VAL A 54 2.20 -4.82 -0.45
CA VAL A 54 1.76 -6.17 -0.05
C VAL A 54 1.21 -6.15 1.38
N ASP A 55 1.97 -5.59 2.33
CA ASP A 55 1.56 -5.55 3.73
C ASP A 55 0.36 -4.62 3.93
N TYR A 56 0.30 -3.51 3.16
CA TYR A 56 -0.89 -2.68 3.09
C TYR A 56 -2.11 -3.47 2.61
N ALA A 57 -1.97 -4.23 1.53
CA ALA A 57 -3.05 -5.04 0.96
C ALA A 57 -3.56 -6.09 1.94
N GLU A 58 -2.66 -6.77 2.65
CA GLU A 58 -3.00 -7.73 3.69
C GLU A 58 -3.82 -7.06 4.81
N GLN A 59 -3.32 -5.96 5.38
CA GLN A 59 -3.98 -5.25 6.47
C GLN A 59 -5.35 -4.69 6.05
N TRP A 60 -5.43 -4.09 4.86
CA TRP A 60 -6.68 -3.57 4.30
C TRP A 60 -7.70 -4.67 4.04
N GLY A 61 -7.25 -5.79 3.46
CA GLY A 61 -8.09 -6.95 3.19
C GLY A 61 -8.64 -7.55 4.47
N ARG A 62 -7.78 -7.81 5.45
CA ARG A 62 -8.16 -8.33 6.78
C ARG A 62 -9.15 -7.39 7.47
N TYR A 63 -8.92 -6.07 7.41
CA TYR A 63 -9.84 -5.08 7.96
C TYR A 63 -11.21 -5.13 7.28
N LYS A 64 -11.27 -5.04 5.95
CA LYS A 64 -12.54 -5.01 5.19
C LYS A 64 -13.31 -6.32 5.27
N TRP A 65 -12.61 -7.45 5.29
CA TRP A 65 -13.20 -8.75 5.51
C TRP A 65 -13.88 -8.83 6.89
N ARG A 66 -13.15 -8.47 7.95
CA ARG A 66 -13.65 -8.65 9.33
C ARG A 66 -14.72 -7.63 9.71
N THR A 67 -14.51 -6.35 9.39
CA THR A 67 -15.35 -5.25 9.88
C THR A 67 -16.51 -4.93 8.95
N ALA A 68 -16.27 -4.94 7.63
CA ALA A 68 -17.26 -4.54 6.64
C ALA A 68 -17.90 -5.73 5.89
N LYS A 69 -17.43 -6.96 6.15
CA LYS A 69 -17.91 -8.19 5.49
C LYS A 69 -17.89 -8.09 3.96
N TRP A 70 -16.88 -7.41 3.42
CA TRP A 70 -16.74 -7.26 1.96
C TRP A 70 -16.33 -8.58 1.31
N ALA A 71 -16.96 -8.93 0.19
CA ALA A 71 -16.54 -10.04 -0.64
C ALA A 71 -15.12 -9.83 -1.21
N PRO A 72 -14.35 -10.89 -1.52
CA PRO A 72 -12.95 -10.77 -1.93
C PRO A 72 -12.75 -9.90 -3.18
N TRP A 73 -13.63 -10.04 -4.18
CA TRP A 73 -13.58 -9.24 -5.40
C TRP A 73 -13.74 -7.73 -5.13
N ARG A 74 -14.56 -7.36 -4.13
CA ARG A 74 -14.78 -5.97 -3.75
C ARG A 74 -13.54 -5.38 -3.06
N ILE A 75 -12.87 -6.19 -2.24
CA ILE A 75 -11.59 -5.82 -1.61
C ILE A 75 -10.52 -5.61 -2.68
N LYS A 76 -10.39 -6.55 -3.63
CA LYS A 76 -9.46 -6.46 -4.76
C LYS A 76 -9.69 -5.19 -5.59
N ARG A 77 -10.95 -4.90 -5.93
CA ARG A 77 -11.30 -3.65 -6.64
C ARG A 77 -10.90 -2.41 -5.85
N SER A 78 -11.17 -2.39 -4.55
CA SER A 78 -10.80 -1.26 -3.70
C SER A 78 -9.28 -1.06 -3.58
N LEU A 79 -8.48 -2.12 -3.63
CA LEU A 79 -7.02 -2.02 -3.67
C LEU A 79 -6.53 -1.43 -5.00
N ALA A 80 -7.12 -1.84 -6.12
CA ALA A 80 -6.83 -1.24 -7.43
C ALA A 80 -7.18 0.25 -7.47
N GLU A 81 -8.33 0.65 -6.91
CA GLU A 81 -8.73 2.07 -6.76
C GLU A 81 -7.76 2.87 -5.88
N LYS A 82 -6.99 2.19 -5.00
CA LYS A 82 -5.93 2.78 -4.17
C LYS A 82 -4.55 2.76 -4.82
N GLY A 83 -4.46 2.29 -6.06
CA GLY A 83 -3.23 2.23 -6.84
C GLY A 83 -2.27 1.12 -6.41
N VAL A 84 -2.75 0.08 -5.72
CA VAL A 84 -1.94 -1.11 -5.41
C VAL A 84 -1.82 -1.97 -6.67
N ASP A 85 -0.59 -2.37 -7.02
CA ASP A 85 -0.36 -3.28 -8.15
C ASP A 85 -1.07 -4.62 -7.93
N TRP A 86 -1.49 -5.25 -9.02
CA TRP A 86 -2.26 -6.49 -8.93
C TRP A 86 -1.48 -7.63 -8.26
N ARG A 87 -0.15 -7.68 -8.43
CA ARG A 87 0.71 -8.72 -7.83
C ARG A 87 0.75 -8.53 -6.33
N ASP A 88 1.02 -7.30 -5.89
CA ASP A 88 1.09 -6.96 -4.47
C ASP A 88 -0.26 -7.17 -3.78
N ALA A 89 -1.35 -6.78 -4.44
CA ALA A 89 -2.70 -7.02 -3.96
C ALA A 89 -3.01 -8.52 -3.84
N MET A 90 -2.62 -9.32 -4.84
CA MET A 90 -2.86 -10.77 -4.82
C MET A 90 -2.08 -11.44 -3.69
N GLU A 91 -0.80 -11.10 -3.54
CA GLU A 91 0.05 -11.65 -2.48
C GLU A 91 -0.47 -11.26 -1.08
N GLY A 92 -0.82 -9.98 -0.87
CA GLY A 92 -1.36 -9.55 0.41
C GLY A 92 -2.70 -10.22 0.73
N LEU A 93 -3.57 -10.39 -0.28
CA LEU A 93 -4.86 -11.05 -0.09
C LEU A 93 -4.74 -12.57 0.09
N SER A 94 -3.78 -13.25 -0.55
CA SER A 94 -3.58 -14.68 -0.32
C SER A 94 -3.24 -14.95 1.14
N ARG A 95 -2.36 -14.15 1.76
CA ARG A 95 -2.05 -14.23 3.20
C ARG A 95 -3.30 -14.12 4.08
N VAL A 96 -4.26 -13.27 3.70
CA VAL A 96 -5.52 -13.13 4.45
C VAL A 96 -6.42 -14.35 4.31
N PHE A 97 -6.56 -14.90 3.11
CA PHE A 97 -7.51 -15.98 2.84
C PHE A 97 -6.92 -17.37 3.12
N ASP A 98 -5.61 -17.55 2.96
CA ASP A 98 -4.89 -18.77 3.34
C ASP A 98 -4.92 -18.97 4.87
N ASP A 99 -4.76 -17.90 5.65
CA ASP A 99 -4.94 -17.90 7.11
C ASP A 99 -6.37 -18.29 7.55
N LEU A 100 -7.35 -18.14 6.67
CA LEU A 100 -8.78 -18.32 6.98
C LEU A 100 -9.36 -19.65 6.46
N GLY A 101 -8.53 -20.48 5.81
CA GLY A 101 -8.92 -21.83 5.37
C GLY A 101 -9.97 -21.89 4.26
N GLU A 102 -10.42 -20.76 3.72
CA GLU A 102 -11.47 -20.71 2.71
C GLU A 102 -11.14 -19.76 1.55
N VAL A 103 -11.32 -20.32 0.34
CA VAL A 103 -11.31 -19.70 -0.99
C VAL A 103 -9.92 -19.54 -1.64
N LYS A 104 -9.62 -20.44 -2.58
CA LYS A 104 -8.60 -20.20 -3.61
C LYS A 104 -9.03 -19.00 -4.45
N LEU A 105 -8.20 -17.97 -4.50
CA LEU A 105 -8.34 -16.88 -5.47
C LEU A 105 -8.02 -17.44 -6.87
N SER A 106 -9.02 -18.04 -7.52
CA SER A 106 -8.97 -18.43 -8.94
C SER A 106 -9.21 -17.24 -9.86
#